data_AF-A0A358QMD8-F1
#
_entry.id   AF-A0A358QMD8-F1
#
_cell.length_a   1.000
_cell.length_b   1.000
_cell.length_c   1.000
_cell.angle_alpha   90.00
_cell.angle_beta   90.00
_cell.angle_gamma   90.00
#
_symmetry.space_group_name_H-M   'P 1'
#
loop_
_entity.id
_entity.type
_entity.pdbx_description
1 polymer ?
#
loop_
_entity_poly.entity_id
_entity_poly.type
_entity_poly.pdbx_seq_one_letter_code
_entity_poly.pdbx_strand_id
1 'polypeptide(L)' 'DTLFRRSVGRTDLPGGSWESLLFSIQDRLYALPPETVVHPGHGPSTTIGEEMRSNPFALHPTFR' A
#
# COMPACT_ATOMS: atom_id res chain seq x y z
N ASP A 1 6.13 6.47 -5.18
CA ASP A 1 4.87 5.80 -5.56
C ASP A 1 4.82 4.39 -4.99
N THR A 2 4.29 4.27 -3.77
CA THR A 2 4.29 3.01 -3.00
C THR A 2 2.87 2.45 -2.91
N LEU A 3 1.98 3.17 -2.24
CA LEU A 3 0.59 2.78 -2.02
C LEU A 3 -0.34 3.78 -2.71
N PHE A 4 -1.35 3.27 -3.41
CA PHE A 4 -2.41 4.04 -4.05
C PHE A 4 -3.76 3.49 -3.63
N ARG A 5 -4.85 4.24 -3.88
CA ARG A 5 -6.20 3.72 -3.64
C ARG A 5 -6.46 2.48 -4.49
N ARG A 6 -6.63 1.31 -3.86
CA ARG A 6 -6.82 -0.02 -4.49
C ARG A 6 -5.71 -0.42 -5.47
N SER A 7 -4.50 0.11 -5.33
CA SER A 7 -3.37 -0.18 -6.21
C SER A 7 -2.02 0.05 -5.50
N VAL A 8 -0.91 -0.26 -6.18
CA VAL A 8 0.46 -0.07 -5.68
C VAL A 8 1.38 0.47 -6.78
N GLY A 9 2.57 0.93 -6.40
CA GLY A 9 3.62 1.32 -7.34
C GLY A 9 4.01 0.21 -8.31
N ARG A 10 4.39 0.57 -9.53
CA ARG A 10 4.98 -0.37 -10.48
C ARG A 10 6.43 -0.70 -10.07
N THR A 11 6.86 -1.93 -10.33
CA THR A 11 8.21 -2.43 -9.96
C THR A 11 9.02 -2.95 -11.14
N ASP A 12 8.54 -2.74 -12.36
CA ASP A 12 9.13 -3.23 -13.61
C ASP A 12 10.16 -2.27 -14.23
N LEU A 13 10.41 -1.13 -13.58
CA LEU A 13 11.47 -0.18 -13.97
C LEU A 13 12.78 -0.48 -13.20
N PRO A 14 13.94 -0.03 -13.71
CA PRO A 14 15.22 -0.21 -13.02
C PRO A 14 15.19 0.26 -11.57
N GLY A 15 15.60 -0.62 -10.65
CA GLY A 15 15.58 -0.36 -9.20
C GLY A 15 14.25 -0.72 -8.51
N GLY A 16 13.23 -1.16 -9.24
CA GLY A 16 12.00 -1.69 -8.66
C GLY A 16 12.17 -3.11 -8.09
N SER A 17 11.49 -3.41 -6.97
CA SER A 17 11.38 -4.76 -6.40
C SER A 17 9.99 -4.96 -5.83
N TRP A 18 9.32 -6.03 -6.26
CA TRP A 18 7.99 -6.40 -5.80
C TRP A 18 8.00 -6.76 -4.31
N GLU A 19 9.00 -7.55 -3.90
CA GLU A 19 9.18 -7.99 -2.52
C GLU A 19 9.41 -6.79 -1.60
N SER A 20 10.27 -5.86 -2.01
CA SER A 20 10.58 -4.66 -1.22
C SER A 20 9.37 -3.73 -1.10
N LEU A 21 8.58 -3.60 -2.17
CA LEU A 21 7.35 -2.81 -2.19
C LEU A 21 6.33 -3.37 -1.20
N LEU A 22 6.03 -4.67 -1.29
CA LEU A 22 5.07 -5.31 -0.39
C LEU A 22 5.54 -5.30 1.06
N PHE A 23 6.82 -5.59 1.30
CA PHE A 23 7.40 -5.52 2.64
C PHE A 23 7.25 -4.11 3.24
N SER A 24 7.56 -3.07 2.46
CA SER A 24 7.43 -1.68 2.92
C SER A 24 5.99 -1.31 3.24
N ILE A 25 5.01 -1.76 2.45
CA ILE A 25 3.60 -1.52 2.72
C ILE A 25 3.17 -2.22 4.01
N GLN A 26 3.50 -3.50 4.17
CA GLN A 26 3.05 -4.31 5.30
C GLN A 26 3.75 -3.93 6.61
N ASP A 27 5.08 -3.73 6.60
CA ASP A 27 5.87 -3.45 7.80
C ASP A 27 5.77 -1.98 8.25
N ARG A 28 5.70 -1.04 7.30
CA ARG A 28 5.74 0.40 7.62
C ARG A 28 4.37 1.05 7.56
N LEU A 29 3.64 0.87 6.47
CA LEU A 29 2.37 1.60 6.26
C LEU A 29 1.23 0.97 7.06
N TYR A 30 1.10 -0.36 7.03
CA TYR A 30 0.05 -1.06 7.76
C TYR A 30 0.29 -1.16 9.28
N ALA A 31 1.45 -0.70 9.76
CA ALA A 31 1.70 -0.47 11.19
C ALA A 31 1.08 0.85 11.72
N LEU A 32 0.63 1.73 10.83
CA LEU A 32 0.00 3.00 11.20
C LEU A 32 -1.47 2.82 11.60
N PRO A 33 -2.06 3.76 12.37
CA PRO A 33 -3.48 3.72 12.71
C PRO A 33 -4.38 3.65 11.47
N PRO A 34 -5.46 2.85 11.48
CA PRO A 34 -6.35 2.66 10.32
C PRO A 34 -6.94 3.95 9.73
N GLU A 35 -7.16 4.97 10.56
CA GLU A 35 -7.68 6.29 10.19
C GLU A 35 -6.64 7.20 9.50
N THR A 36 -5.38 6.77 9.47
CA THR A 36 -4.30 7.53 8.82
C THR A 36 -4.62 7.72 7.33
N VAL A 37 -4.68 8.97 6.91
CA VAL A 37 -4.94 9.35 5.51
C VAL A 37 -3.68 9.18 4.69
N VAL A 38 -3.80 8.51 3.55
CA VAL A 38 -2.74 8.35 2.55
C VAL A 38 -3.00 9.36 1.42
N HIS A 39 -2.04 10.26 1.21
CA HIS A 39 -2.01 11.18 0.08
C HIS A 39 -1.01 10.67 -0.97
N PRO A 40 -1.47 9.91 -1.99
CA PRO A 40 -0.58 9.38 -3.00
C PRO A 40 -0.09 10.46 -3.97
N GLY A 41 1.03 10.19 -4.65
CA GLY A 41 1.51 11.04 -5.74
C GLY A 41 0.57 11.10 -6.95
N HIS A 42 -0.29 10.08 -7.12
CA HIS A 42 -1.24 9.97 -8.21
C HIS A 42 -2.59 9.43 -7.73
N GLY A 43 -3.67 9.92 -8.34
CA GLY A 43 -5.02 9.49 -8.02
C GLY A 43 -5.54 10.06 -6.69
N PRO A 44 -6.69 9.54 -6.22
CA PRO A 44 -7.37 10.04 -5.04
C PRO A 44 -6.75 9.53 -3.73
N SER A 45 -6.95 10.29 -2.65
CA SER A 45 -6.57 9.87 -1.30
C SER A 45 -7.37 8.66 -0.82
N THR A 46 -6.82 7.94 0.16
CA THR A 46 -7.43 6.79 0.84
C THR A 46 -6.99 6.76 2.31
N THR A 47 -7.27 5.68 3.04
CA THR A 47 -6.80 5.45 4.41
C THR A 47 -6.09 4.11 4.52
N ILE A 48 -5.21 3.99 5.51
CA ILE A 48 -4.53 2.71 5.82
C ILE A 48 -5.56 1.59 6.02
N GLY A 49 -6.63 1.85 6.79
CA GLY A 49 -7.67 0.86 7.06
C GLY A 49 -8.50 0.48 5.83
N GLU A 50 -8.68 1.36 4.85
CA GLU A 50 -9.31 0.99 3.58
C GLU A 50 -8.41 0.05 2.78
N GLU A 51 -7.12 0.37 2.65
CA GLU A 51 -6.19 -0.41 1.85
C GLU A 51 -5.87 -1.77 2.48
N MET A 52 -5.73 -1.87 3.81
CA MET A 52 -5.57 -3.15 4.51
C MET A 52 -6.68 -4.15 4.19
N ARG A 53 -7.92 -3.66 4.04
CA ARG A 53 -9.11 -4.49 3.81
C ARG A 53 -9.36 -4.81 2.34
N SER A 54 -8.84 -4.01 1.42
CA SER A 54 -9.38 -4.00 0.06
C SER A 54 -8.38 -3.74 -1.05
N ASN A 55 -7.09 -3.52 -0.73
CA ASN A 55 -6.05 -3.45 -1.74
C ASN A 55 -5.80 -4.85 -2.30
N PRO A 56 -6.05 -5.11 -3.60
CA PRO A 56 -5.94 -6.45 -4.17
C PRO A 56 -4.48 -6.92 -4.34
N PHE A 57 -3.52 -6.00 -4.20
CA PHE A 57 -2.08 -6.28 -4.38
C PHE A 57 -1.33 -6.40 -3.05
N ALA A 58 -1.75 -5.64 -2.03
CA ALA A 58 -1.13 -5.60 -0.72
C ALA A 58 -2.13 -5.98 0.37
N LEU A 59 -2.46 -7.28 0.48
CA LEU A 59 -3.34 -7.78 1.52
C LEU A 59 -2.64 -7.77 2.89
N HIS A 60 -3.34 -7.30 3.92
CA HIS A 60 -2.86 -7.40 5.30
C HIS A 60 -3.17 -8.80 5.88
N PRO A 61 -2.27 -9.43 6.66
CA PRO A 61 -2.46 -10.80 7.17
C PRO A 61 -3.75 -11.02 7.96
N THR A 62 -4.24 -10.00 8.67
CA THR A 62 -5.51 -10.07 9.41
C THR A 62 -6.75 -10.20 8.52
N PHE A 63 -6.66 -9.80 7.25
CA PHE A 63 -7.77 -9.82 6.29
C PHE A 63 -7.54 -10.84 5.16
N ARG A 64 -6.65 -11.82 5.37
CA ARG A 64 -6.47 -12.98 4.49
C ARG A 64 -7.49 -14.08 4.76
#